data_AF-A0A955WKQ8-F1
#
_entry.id   AF-A0A955WKQ8-F1
#
_cell.length_a   1.000
_cell.length_b   1.000
_cell.length_c   1.000
_cell.angle_alpha   90.00
_cell.angle_beta   90.00
_cell.angle_gamma   90.00
#
_symmetry.space_group_name_H-M   'P 1'
#
loop_
_entity.id
_entity.type
_entity.pdbx_description
1 polymer ?
#
loop_
_entity_poly.entity_id
_entity_poly.type
_entity_poly.pdbx_seq_one_letter_code
_entity_poly.pdbx_strand_id
1 'polypeptide(L)'
;LYIASDFGRTRNRSAGANEWSSGHHLNNGSLIVSPLANGNTVLGGVDPNTGLTYGFDPLTGQPARGRNMTEAEIFSGIAQALGIDTAPAGLPDMRAMRRRA
;
A
#
# COMPACT_ATOMS: atom_id res chain seq x y z
N LEU A 1 14.74 -3.74 4.30
CA LEU A 1 13.94 -3.52 5.51
C LEU A 1 12.51 -3.15 5.08
N TYR A 2 11.51 -3.83 5.62
CA TYR A 2 10.10 -3.52 5.43
C TYR A 2 9.53 -3.02 6.75
N ILE A 3 8.90 -1.85 6.74
CA ILE A 3 8.23 -1.25 7.91
C ILE A 3 6.80 -0.94 7.50
N ALA A 4 5.82 -1.53 8.17
CA ALA A 4 4.41 -1.16 8.03
C ALA A 4 4.07 -0.08 9.07
N SER A 5 3.22 0.88 8.71
CA SER A 5 2.59 1.75 9.70
C SER A 5 1.72 0.92 10.65
N ASP A 6 1.69 1.33 11.91
CA ASP A 6 0.98 0.62 12.99
C ASP A 6 -0.54 0.53 12.74
N PHE A 7 -1.18 -0.37 13.46
CA PHE A 7 -2.62 -0.65 13.43
C PHE A 7 -3.42 0.59 13.83
N GLY A 8 -3.92 1.32 12.83
CA GLY A 8 -4.67 2.56 13.04
C GLY A 8 -5.93 2.34 13.87
N ARG A 9 -6.04 3.02 15.02
CA ARG A 9 -7.32 3.20 15.71
C ARG A 9 -8.09 4.32 15.04
N THR A 10 -9.21 3.96 14.42
CA THR A 10 -10.17 4.91 13.85
C THR A 10 -11.22 5.28 14.86
N ARG A 11 -11.59 6.57 14.88
CA ARG A 11 -12.81 7.06 15.52
C ARG A 11 -13.75 7.51 14.41
N ASN A 12 -14.92 6.90 14.31
CA ASN A 12 -15.92 7.28 13.32
C ASN A 12 -17.19 7.77 14.01
N ARG A 13 -17.85 8.75 13.41
CA ARG A 13 -19.14 9.26 13.86
C ARG A 13 -20.00 9.48 12.63
N SER A 14 -20.75 8.45 12.27
CA SER A 14 -21.70 8.48 11.16
C SER A 14 -22.71 9.63 11.33
N ALA A 15 -23.26 10.11 10.22
CA ALA A 15 -24.30 11.15 10.27
C ALA A 15 -25.46 10.71 11.20
N GLY A 16 -25.82 11.58 12.15
CA GLY A 16 -26.88 11.30 13.14
C GLY A 16 -26.42 10.53 14.40
N ALA A 17 -25.16 10.10 14.50
CA ALA A 17 -24.66 9.49 15.73
C ALA A 17 -24.42 10.55 16.81
N ASN A 18 -24.76 10.25 18.06
CA ASN A 18 -24.52 11.15 19.21
C ASN A 18 -23.15 10.93 19.87
N GLU A 19 -22.49 9.82 19.55
CA GLU A 19 -21.22 9.41 20.13
C GLU A 19 -20.24 8.95 19.04
N TRP A 20 -18.96 8.91 19.38
CA TRP A 20 -17.91 8.37 18.53
C TRP A 20 -17.79 6.86 18.73
N SER A 21 -17.82 6.08 17.65
CA SER A 21 -17.42 4.67 17.69
C SER A 21 -15.90 4.53 17.59
N SER A 22 -15.37 3.40 18.05
CA SER A 22 -14.00 2.97 17.78
C SER A 22 -14.01 1.82 16.78
N GLY A 23 -12.95 1.74 15.97
CA GLY A 23 -12.76 0.67 15.00
C GLY A 23 -11.34 0.64 14.47
N HIS A 24 -11.07 -0.31 13.58
CA HIS A 24 -9.78 -0.48 12.94
C HIS A 24 -9.92 -0.36 11.43
N HIS A 25 -9.00 0.36 10.79
CA HIS A 25 -8.90 0.40 9.34
C HIS A 25 -7.66 -0.40 8.92
N LEU A 26 -7.86 -1.41 8.07
CA LEU A 26 -6.76 -2.14 7.42
C LEU A 26 -6.23 -1.30 6.24
N ASN A 27 -5.67 -0.15 6.56
CA ASN A 27 -5.16 0.82 5.59
C ASN A 27 -3.86 1.39 6.14
N ASN A 28 -2.76 0.82 5.68
CA ASN A 28 -1.42 1.10 6.19
C ASN A 28 -0.54 1.68 5.07
N GLY A 29 0.45 2.47 5.47
CA GLY A 29 1.60 2.78 4.64
C GLY A 29 2.69 1.73 4.84
N SER A 30 3.50 1.51 3.81
CA SER A 30 4.68 0.65 3.87
C SER A 30 5.92 1.42 3.44
N LEU A 31 6.98 1.39 4.25
CA LEU A 31 8.29 1.88 3.90
C LEU A 31 9.22 0.70 3.56
N ILE A 32 9.72 0.70 2.34
CA ILE A 32 10.69 -0.29 1.85
C ILE A 32 12.04 0.41 1.69
N VAL A 33 13.03 -0.03 2.46
CA VAL A 33 14.42 0.42 2.33
C VAL A 33 15.23 -0.73 1.77
N SER A 34 15.62 -0.61 0.50
CA SER A 34 16.36 -1.64 -0.24
C SER A 34 17.06 -1.04 -1.45
N PRO A 35 18.27 -1.51 -1.83
CA PRO A 35 18.89 -1.16 -3.11
C PRO A 35 18.14 -1.73 -4.33
N LEU A 36 17.20 -2.64 -4.10
CA LEU A 36 16.42 -3.35 -5.13
C LEU A 36 15.05 -2.68 -5.41
N ALA A 37 14.61 -1.78 -4.54
CA ALA A 37 13.40 -0.98 -4.74
C ALA A 37 13.73 0.34 -5.47
N ASN A 38 12.70 0.98 -6.02
CA ASN A 38 12.85 2.32 -6.59
C ASN A 38 13.11 3.33 -5.46
N GLY A 39 14.29 3.94 -5.47
CA GLY A 39 14.65 4.97 -4.48
C GLY A 39 13.89 6.28 -4.71
N ASN A 40 13.80 7.12 -3.67
CA ASN A 40 13.18 8.45 -3.71
C ASN A 40 11.79 8.47 -4.39
N THR A 41 11.00 7.42 -4.17
CA THR A 41 9.72 7.22 -4.82
C THR A 41 8.64 7.04 -3.77
N VAL A 42 7.54 7.79 -3.91
CA VAL A 42 6.30 7.57 -3.16
C VAL A 42 5.28 6.99 -4.13
N LEU A 43 4.75 5.83 -3.78
CA LEU A 43 3.71 5.16 -4.55
C LEU A 43 2.38 5.30 -3.81
N GLY A 44 1.36 5.78 -4.51
CA GLY A 44 0.06 6.08 -3.93
C GLY A 44 0.02 7.46 -3.28
N GLY A 45 -0.60 7.57 -2.11
CA GLY A 45 -0.63 8.81 -1.34
C GLY A 45 -1.66 8.76 -0.21
N VAL A 46 -2.02 9.93 0.33
CA VAL A 46 -3.00 10.09 1.41
C VAL A 46 -4.14 10.99 0.91
N ASP A 47 -5.38 10.57 1.15
CA ASP A 47 -6.54 11.42 0.91
C ASP A 47 -6.69 12.43 2.06
N PRO A 48 -6.58 13.75 1.80
CA PRO A 48 -6.63 14.76 2.85
C PRO A 48 -8.00 14.85 3.56
N ASN A 49 -9.07 14.37 2.94
CA ASN A 49 -10.40 14.42 3.53
C ASN A 49 -10.64 13.30 4.55
N THR A 50 -9.96 12.17 4.39
CA THR A 50 -10.16 10.97 5.23
C THR A 50 -8.93 10.63 6.07
N GLY A 51 -7.75 11.13 5.71
CA GLY A 51 -6.47 10.75 6.30
C GLY A 51 -6.00 9.34 5.93
N LEU A 52 -6.74 8.62 5.08
CA LEU A 52 -6.42 7.26 4.67
C LEU A 52 -5.48 7.25 3.46
N THR A 53 -4.63 6.22 3.38
CA THR A 53 -3.82 5.99 2.19
C THR A 53 -4.67 5.51 1.03
N TYR A 54 -4.22 5.80 -0.19
CA TYR A 54 -4.72 5.20 -1.42
C TYR A 54 -3.55 4.60 -2.21
N GLY A 55 -3.87 3.68 -3.11
CA GLY A 55 -2.92 2.89 -3.87
C GLY A 55 -2.42 3.53 -5.17
N PHE A 56 -1.79 2.71 -6.00
CA PHE A 56 -1.15 3.13 -7.24
C PHE A 56 -1.30 2.07 -8.32
N ASP A 57 -1.03 2.44 -9.57
CA ASP A 57 -0.98 1.51 -10.68
C ASP A 57 0.26 0.59 -10.59
N PRO A 58 0.13 -0.76 -10.64
CA PRO A 58 1.24 -1.68 -10.36
C PRO A 58 2.37 -1.63 -11.38
N LEU A 59 2.07 -1.16 -12.59
CA LEU A 59 3.01 -1.16 -13.70
C LEU A 59 3.74 0.18 -13.81
N THR A 60 3.01 1.27 -13.64
CA THR A 60 3.50 2.64 -13.87
C THR A 60 3.84 3.40 -12.58
N GLY A 61 3.27 2.98 -11.45
CA GLY A 61 3.43 3.65 -10.15
C GLY A 61 2.58 4.91 -9.99
N GLN A 62 1.74 5.25 -10.97
CA GLN A 62 0.91 6.45 -10.90
C GLN A 62 -0.11 6.35 -9.75
N PRO A 63 -0.32 7.44 -8.99
CA PRO A 63 -1.36 7.54 -7.97
C PRO A 63 -2.74 7.12 -8.49
N ALA A 64 -3.42 6.20 -7.80
CA ALA A 64 -4.75 5.71 -8.15
C ALA A 64 -5.72 5.96 -6.99
N ARG A 65 -6.32 7.16 -6.95
CA ARG A 65 -7.29 7.53 -5.92
C ARG A 65 -8.52 6.62 -5.96
N GLY A 66 -9.02 6.23 -4.79
CA GLY A 66 -10.17 5.31 -4.66
C GLY A 66 -9.81 3.82 -4.69
N ARG A 67 -8.53 3.49 -4.89
CA ARG A 67 -8.00 2.12 -4.79
C ARG A 67 -7.18 1.96 -3.52
N ASN A 68 -7.17 0.74 -2.96
CA ASN A 68 -6.22 0.32 -1.94
C ASN A 68 -5.26 -0.74 -2.52
N MET A 69 -4.04 -0.81 -1.98
CA MET A 69 -3.16 -1.94 -2.28
C MET A 69 -3.56 -3.12 -1.39
N THR A 70 -3.69 -4.28 -2.02
CA THR A 70 -3.89 -5.55 -1.33
C THR A 70 -2.58 -6.06 -0.75
N GLU A 71 -2.67 -6.94 0.24
CA GLU A 71 -1.47 -7.60 0.80
C GLU A 71 -0.73 -8.41 -0.26
N ALA A 72 -1.47 -9.12 -1.13
CA ALA A 72 -0.88 -9.87 -2.24
C ALA A 72 -0.05 -8.98 -3.15
N GLU A 73 -0.53 -7.79 -3.49
CA GLU A 73 0.22 -6.81 -4.30
C GLU A 73 1.50 -6.35 -3.60
N ILE A 74 1.42 -5.91 -2.34
CA ILE A 74 2.63 -5.45 -1.62
C ILE A 74 3.65 -6.58 -1.45
N PHE A 75 3.19 -7.78 -1.09
CA PHE A 75 4.04 -8.97 -0.98
C PHE A 75 4.71 -9.30 -2.31
N SER A 76 3.95 -9.29 -3.41
CA SER A 76 4.45 -9.60 -4.75
C SER A 76 5.56 -8.64 -5.17
N GLY A 77 5.37 -7.32 -4.93
CA GLY A 77 6.40 -6.33 -5.24
C GLY A 77 7.70 -6.54 -4.45
N ILE A 78 7.61 -6.93 -3.18
CA ILE A 78 8.79 -7.26 -2.35
C ILE A 78 9.48 -8.52 -2.86
N ALA A 79 8.72 -9.60 -3.11
CA ALA A 79 9.26 -10.86 -3.60
C ALA A 79 9.92 -10.71 -4.98
N GLN A 80 9.27 -10.01 -5.90
CA GLN A 80 9.79 -9.73 -7.24
C GLN A 80 11.02 -8.81 -7.19
N ALA A 81 11.08 -7.84 -6.26
CA ALA A 81 12.30 -7.04 -6.06
C ALA A 81 13.49 -7.90 -5.60
N LEU A 82 13.25 -9.00 -4.89
CA LEU A 82 14.27 -9.99 -4.50
C LEU A 82 14.63 -10.95 -5.65
N GLY A 83 13.97 -10.85 -6.80
CA GLY A 83 14.19 -11.71 -7.97
C GLY A 83 13.47 -13.06 -7.90
N ILE A 84 12.46 -13.19 -7.03
CA ILE A 84 11.63 -14.40 -6.96
C ILE A 84 10.57 -14.33 -8.06
N ASP A 85 10.47 -15.38 -8.88
CA ASP A 85 9.37 -15.54 -9.84
C ASP A 85 8.09 -15.92 -9.10
N THR A 86 7.09 -15.05 -9.16
CA THR A 86 5.80 -15.22 -8.51
C THR A 86 4.69 -15.64 -9.47
N ALA A 87 4.97 -15.73 -10.78
CA ALA A 87 3.98 -16.12 -11.78
C ALA A 87 3.35 -17.51 -11.51
N PRO A 88 4.10 -18.55 -11.06
CA PRO A 88 3.52 -19.85 -10.73
C PRO A 88 2.50 -19.80 -9.59
N ALA A 89 2.58 -18.79 -8.72
CA ALA A 89 1.63 -18.57 -7.62
C ALA A 89 0.43 -17.70 -8.03
N GLY A 90 0.33 -17.28 -9.30
CA GLY A 90 -0.75 -16.41 -9.79
C GLY A 90 -0.73 -15.01 -9.19
N LEU A 91 0.42 -14.57 -8.67
CA LEU A 91 0.57 -13.29 -8.00
C LEU A 91 0.73 -12.13 -8.99
N PRO A 92 0.19 -10.93 -8.69
CA PRO A 92 0.21 -9.80 -9.60
C PRO A 92 1.62 -9.28 -9.87
N ASP A 93 1.88 -8.80 -11.09
CA ASP A 93 3.12 -8.12 -11.42
C ASP A 93 3.13 -6.68 -10.88
N MET A 94 4.10 -6.40 -10.01
CA MET A 94 4.25 -5.13 -9.30
C MET A 94 5.50 -4.39 -9.75
N ARG A 95 5.64 -4.24 -11.06
CA ARG A 95 6.80 -3.62 -11.74
C ARG A 95 7.21 -2.28 -11.15
N ALA A 96 6.25 -1.45 -10.74
CA ALA A 96 6.47 -0.12 -10.18
C ALA A 96 7.23 -0.12 -8.83
N MET A 97 7.28 -1.25 -8.12
CA MET A 97 7.93 -1.35 -6.81
C MET A 97 9.42 -1.71 -6.89
N ARG A 98 9.89 -2.21 -8.05
CA ARG A 98 11.24 -2.76 -8.20
C ARG A 98 12.10 -1.98 -9.19
N ARG A 99 13.40 -1.95 -8.92
CA ARG A 99 14.37 -1.23 -9.75
C ARG A 99 14.67 -1.95 -11.07
N ARG A 100 14.70 -3.27 -11.04
CA ARG A 100 14.91 -4.12 -12.22
C ARG A 100 13.57 -4.69 -12.68
N ALA A 101 13.35 -4.74 -13.99
CA ALA A 101 12.14 -5.27 -14.59
C ALA A 101 12.11 -6.79 -14.44
#